data_AF-A0A6I1VPS6-F1
#
_entry.id   AF-A0A6I1VPS6-F1
#
_cell.length_a   1.000
_cell.length_b   1.000
_cell.length_c   1.000
_cell.angle_alpha   90.00
_cell.angle_beta   90.00
_cell.angle_gamma   90.00
#
_symmetry.space_group_name_H-M   'P 1'
#
loop_
_entity.id
_entity.type
_entity.pdbx_description
1 polymer ?
#
loop_
_entity_poly.entity_id
_entity_poly.type
_entity_poly.pdbx_seq_one_letter_code
_entity_poly.pdbx_strand_id
1 'polypeptide(L)'
;MKSSITLYDALTSISMPSGKTKAVVEAWENEVKDLASKSDLGQTERHLKASISELGAELRVLIREQGVELRSSVKEQGLELRSSITALEAQGKIVHWQFGIIFICISVPSIKLGYDFLNRALLGE
;
A
#
# COMPACT_ATOMS: atom_id res chain seq x y z
N MET A 1 -52.74 -29.19 -5.86
CA MET A 1 -51.83 -30.35 -5.97
C MET A 1 -50.88 -30.10 -7.12
N LYS A 2 -49.57 -29.99 -6.87
CA LYS A 2 -48.59 -29.88 -7.96
C LYS A 2 -48.38 -31.27 -8.53
N SER A 3 -49.04 -31.58 -9.65
CA SER A 3 -48.79 -32.80 -10.40
C SER A 3 -47.42 -32.68 -11.05
N SER A 4 -46.38 -33.23 -10.42
CA SER A 4 -45.09 -33.42 -11.07
C SER A 4 -45.24 -34.53 -12.10
N ILE A 5 -45.44 -34.15 -13.36
CA ILE A 5 -45.32 -35.07 -14.49
C ILE A 5 -43.89 -35.61 -14.50
N THR A 6 -43.74 -36.94 -14.50
CA THR A 6 -42.41 -37.55 -14.61
C THR A 6 -41.84 -37.29 -16.01
N LEU A 7 -40.52 -37.22 -16.16
CA LEU A 7 -39.87 -36.97 -17.46
C LEU A 7 -40.28 -38.03 -18.49
N TYR A 8 -40.53 -39.26 -18.04
CA TYR A 8 -41.09 -40.34 -18.85
C TYR A 8 -42.51 -40.06 -19.33
N ASP A 9 -43.41 -39.59 -18.45
CA ASP A 9 -44.80 -39.22 -18.79
C ASP A 9 -44.85 -37.99 -19.72
N ALA A 10 -43.95 -37.02 -19.50
CA ALA A 10 -43.82 -35.85 -20.37
C ALA A 10 -43.37 -36.25 -21.78
N LEU A 11 -42.35 -37.09 -21.91
CA LEU A 11 -41.85 -37.52 -23.22
C LEU A 11 -42.83 -38.44 -23.96
N THR A 12 -43.53 -39.33 -23.25
CA THR A 12 -44.61 -40.15 -23.85
C THR A 12 -45.81 -39.30 -24.29
N SER A 13 -46.12 -38.22 -23.57
CA SER A 13 -47.19 -37.29 -23.98
C SER A 13 -46.90 -36.51 -25.28
N ILE A 14 -45.62 -36.40 -25.68
CA ILE A 14 -45.17 -35.75 -26.92
C ILE A 14 -45.03 -36.81 -28.06
N SER A 15 -45.66 -37.99 -27.90
CA SER A 15 -45.67 -39.07 -28.90
C SER A 15 -44.28 -39.63 -29.26
N MET A 16 -43.30 -39.56 -28.35
CA MET A 16 -42.03 -40.26 -28.55
C MET A 16 -42.21 -41.78 -28.42
N PRO A 17 -41.56 -42.59 -29.29
CA PRO A 17 -41.53 -44.05 -29.13
C PRO A 17 -40.97 -44.44 -27.76
N SER A 18 -41.63 -45.37 -27.07
CA SER A 18 -41.31 -45.78 -25.70
C SER A 18 -39.83 -46.16 -25.49
N GLY A 19 -39.21 -46.81 -26.48
CA GLY A 19 -37.78 -47.16 -26.45
C GLY A 19 -36.84 -45.96 -26.41
N LYS A 20 -37.16 -44.86 -27.11
CA LYS A 20 -36.37 -43.61 -27.07
C LYS A 20 -36.59 -42.85 -25.78
N THR A 21 -37.83 -42.82 -25.31
CA THR A 21 -38.18 -42.20 -24.01
C THR A 21 -37.41 -42.84 -22.87
N LYS A 22 -37.32 -44.18 -22.83
CA LYS A 22 -36.53 -44.90 -21.83
C LYS A 22 -35.05 -44.57 -21.91
N ALA A 23 -34.48 -44.54 -23.11
CA ALA A 23 -33.06 -44.22 -23.32
C ALA A 23 -32.70 -42.81 -22.84
N VAL A 24 -33.57 -41.82 -23.06
CA VAL A 24 -33.35 -40.43 -22.60
C VAL A 24 -33.43 -40.34 -21.08
N VAL A 25 -34.41 -41.03 -20.46
CA VAL A 25 -34.54 -41.05 -18.99
C VAL A 25 -33.33 -41.72 -18.35
N GLU A 26 -32.86 -42.84 -18.90
CA GLU A 26 -31.70 -43.57 -18.40
C GLU A 26 -30.39 -42.78 -18.59
N ALA A 27 -30.24 -42.09 -19.73
CA ALA A 27 -29.10 -41.19 -19.95
C ALA A 27 -29.10 -40.02 -18.95
N TRP A 28 -30.25 -39.39 -18.73
CA TRP A 28 -30.39 -38.29 -17.77
C TRP A 28 -30.16 -38.73 -16.33
N GLU A 29 -30.68 -39.89 -15.92
CA GLU A 29 -30.46 -40.44 -14.59
C GLU A 29 -28.99 -40.78 -14.35
N ASN A 30 -28.30 -41.33 -15.36
CA ASN A 30 -26.86 -41.55 -15.32
C ASN A 30 -26.06 -40.24 -15.21
N GLU A 31 -26.44 -39.18 -15.94
CA GLU A 31 -25.79 -37.86 -15.84
C GLU A 31 -26.02 -37.22 -14.46
N VAL A 32 -27.25 -37.24 -13.94
CA VAL A 32 -27.58 -36.66 -12.64
C VAL A 32 -26.89 -37.38 -11.49
N LYS A 33 -26.63 -38.69 -11.64
CA LYS A 33 -25.89 -39.50 -10.67
C LYS A 33 -24.42 -39.06 -10.53
N ASP A 34 -23.83 -38.53 -11.60
CA ASP A 34 -22.45 -38.06 -11.63
C ASP A 34 -22.30 -36.58 -11.21
N LEU A 35 -23.42 -35.86 -11.04
CA LEU A 35 -23.38 -34.49 -10.52
C LEU A 35 -22.93 -34.47 -9.05
N ALA A 36 -22.17 -33.42 -8.71
CA ALA A 36 -21.74 -33.16 -7.34
C ALA A 36 -22.94 -33.22 -6.38
N SER A 37 -22.82 -34.06 -5.36
CA SER A 37 -23.88 -34.22 -4.38
C SER A 37 -24.00 -32.95 -3.53
N LYS A 38 -25.15 -32.78 -2.85
CA LYS A 38 -25.30 -31.71 -1.85
C LYS A 38 -24.24 -31.77 -0.75
N SER A 39 -23.70 -32.96 -0.46
CA SER A 39 -22.62 -33.13 0.50
C SER A 39 -21.32 -32.52 -0.02
N ASP A 40 -20.99 -32.74 -1.30
CA ASP A 40 -19.77 -32.22 -1.93
C ASP A 40 -19.80 -30.70 -2.02
N LEU A 41 -20.96 -30.13 -2.34
CA LEU A 41 -21.21 -28.68 -2.29
C LEU A 41 -21.03 -28.13 -0.88
N GLY A 42 -21.61 -28.78 0.13
CA GLY A 42 -21.46 -28.36 1.53
C GLY A 42 -20.03 -28.48 2.05
N GLN A 43 -19.27 -29.47 1.58
CA GLN A 43 -17.85 -29.61 1.89
C GLN A 43 -17.03 -28.48 1.24
N THR A 44 -17.30 -28.17 -0.03
CA THR A 44 -16.65 -27.09 -0.77
C THR A 44 -16.94 -25.74 -0.14
N GLU A 45 -18.18 -25.48 0.27
CA GLU A 45 -18.57 -24.25 0.98
C GLU A 45 -17.82 -24.10 2.31
N ARG A 46 -17.76 -25.17 3.12
CA ARG A 46 -17.01 -25.17 4.39
C ARG A 46 -15.52 -24.90 4.17
N HIS A 47 -14.93 -25.56 3.18
CA HIS A 47 -13.53 -25.37 2.82
C HIS A 47 -13.28 -23.92 2.39
N LEU A 48 -14.10 -23.39 1.50
CA LEU A 48 -13.96 -22.02 1.01
C LEU A 48 -14.12 -21.00 2.14
N LYS A 49 -15.08 -21.20 3.04
CA LYS A 49 -15.28 -20.32 4.21
C LYS A 49 -14.08 -20.35 5.15
N ALA A 50 -13.49 -21.52 5.37
CA ALA A 50 -12.26 -21.66 6.16
C ALA A 50 -11.10 -20.92 5.49
N SER A 51 -10.84 -21.16 4.20
CA SER A 51 -9.75 -20.50 3.46
C SER A 51 -9.91 -18.99 3.40
N ILE A 52 -11.13 -18.48 3.20
CA ILE A 52 -11.40 -17.03 3.22
C ILE A 52 -11.14 -16.45 4.62
N SER A 53 -11.53 -17.16 5.68
CA SER A 53 -11.30 -16.72 7.04
C SER A 53 -9.82 -16.69 7.40
N GLU A 54 -9.06 -17.69 6.98
CA GLU A 54 -7.61 -17.79 7.17
C GLU A 54 -6.89 -16.67 6.43
N LEU A 55 -7.17 -16.50 5.13
CA LEU A 55 -6.57 -15.43 4.32
C LEU A 55 -6.91 -14.04 4.88
N GLY A 56 -8.14 -13.86 5.37
CA GLY A 56 -8.55 -12.62 6.02
C GLY A 56 -7.82 -12.34 7.35
N ALA A 57 -7.41 -13.38 8.08
CA ALA A 57 -6.60 -13.25 9.28
C ALA A 57 -5.15 -12.90 8.93
N GLU A 58 -4.54 -13.61 7.98
CA GLU A 58 -3.18 -13.35 7.50
C GLU A 58 -3.03 -11.93 6.96
N LEU A 59 -3.98 -11.48 6.14
CA LEU A 59 -3.95 -10.13 5.58
C LEU A 59 -4.00 -9.05 6.68
N ARG A 60 -4.77 -9.27 7.75
CA ARG A 60 -4.80 -8.32 8.87
C ARG A 60 -3.48 -8.27 9.63
N VAL A 61 -2.79 -9.41 9.76
CA VAL A 61 -1.47 -9.47 10.40
C VAL A 61 -0.46 -8.70 9.55
N LEU A 62 -0.38 -8.99 8.26
CA LEU A 62 0.52 -8.30 7.33
C LEU A 62 0.30 -6.79 7.30
N ILE A 63 -0.95 -6.34 7.26
CA ILE A 63 -1.29 -4.90 7.30
C ILE A 63 -0.82 -4.26 8.62
N ARG A 64 -0.97 -4.96 9.75
CA ARG A 64 -0.51 -4.46 11.06
C ARG A 64 1.00 -4.38 11.13
N GLU A 65 1.71 -5.41 10.69
CA GLU A 65 3.17 -5.45 10.69
C GLU A 65 3.76 -4.36 9.81
N GLN A 66 3.30 -4.26 8.56
CA GLN A 66 3.71 -3.18 7.66
C GLN A 66 3.35 -1.79 8.20
N GLY A 67 2.19 -1.65 8.84
CA GLY A 67 1.79 -0.38 9.46
C GLY A 67 2.72 0.04 10.61
N VAL A 68 3.20 -0.92 11.40
CA VAL A 68 4.18 -0.66 12.48
C VAL A 68 5.54 -0.33 11.90
N GLU A 69 6.02 -1.10 10.91
CA GLU A 69 7.32 -0.90 10.26
C GLU A 69 7.39 0.46 9.53
N LEU A 70 6.32 0.81 8.79
CA LEU A 70 6.24 2.10 8.11
C LEU A 70 6.26 3.24 9.13
N ARG A 71 5.56 3.09 10.26
CA ARG A 71 5.53 4.10 11.32
C ARG A 71 6.90 4.25 12.00
N SER A 72 7.65 3.17 12.21
CA SER A 72 9.01 3.25 12.74
C SER A 72 9.96 3.92 11.75
N SER A 73 9.90 3.53 10.48
CA SER A 73 10.74 4.12 9.41
C SER A 73 10.49 5.62 9.26
N VAL A 74 9.23 6.05 9.23
CA VAL A 74 8.88 7.49 9.18
C VAL A 74 9.40 8.24 10.41
N LYS A 75 9.32 7.63 11.60
CA LYS A 75 9.82 8.26 12.84
C LYS A 75 11.34 8.40 12.82
N GLU A 76 12.05 7.36 12.38
CA GLU A 76 13.50 7.35 12.27
C GLU A 76 13.99 8.40 11.27
N GLN A 77 13.44 8.40 10.06
CA GLN A 77 13.74 9.42 9.05
C GLN A 77 13.42 10.83 9.56
N GLY A 78 12.31 11.02 10.28
CA GLY A 78 11.97 12.31 10.88
C GLY A 78 12.98 12.79 11.92
N LEU A 79 13.51 11.88 12.74
CA LEU A 79 14.57 12.19 13.71
C LEU A 79 15.89 12.52 13.01
N GLU A 80 16.27 11.75 11.99
CA GLU A 80 17.46 11.99 11.18
C GLU A 80 17.38 13.34 10.47
N LEU A 81 16.25 13.65 9.83
CA LEU A 81 16.03 14.93 9.16
C LEU A 81 16.14 16.10 10.15
N ARG A 82 15.53 15.96 11.34
CA ARG A 82 15.62 16.97 12.39
C ARG A 82 17.04 17.17 12.87
N SER A 83 17.81 16.10 13.07
CA SER A 83 19.22 16.19 13.46
C SER A 83 20.05 16.91 12.38
N SER A 84 19.82 16.57 11.11
CA SER A 84 20.49 17.18 9.96
C SER A 84 20.19 18.68 9.86
N ILE A 85 18.93 19.09 10.06
CA ILE A 85 18.54 20.50 10.10
C ILE A 85 19.26 21.23 11.24
N THR A 86 19.27 20.66 12.46
CA THR A 86 19.95 21.31 13.59
C THR A 86 21.46 21.42 13.40
N ALA A 87 22.09 20.42 12.77
CA ALA A 87 23.50 20.46 12.43
C ALA A 87 23.79 21.54 11.39
N LEU A 88 22.95 21.64 10.36
CA LEU A 88 23.08 22.67 9.32
C LEU A 88 22.87 24.08 9.89
N GLU A 89 21.94 24.28 10.81
CA GLU A 89 21.71 25.55 11.49
C GLU A 89 22.92 25.96 12.35
N ALA A 90 23.53 25.01 13.07
CA ALA A 90 24.74 25.24 13.84
C ALA A 90 25.91 25.63 12.94
N GLN A 91 26.11 24.92 11.82
CA GLN A 91 27.12 25.27 10.83
C GLN A 91 26.87 26.66 10.22
N GLY A 92 25.62 26.97 9.87
CA GLY A 92 25.24 28.29 9.35
C GLY A 92 25.56 29.42 10.32
N LYS A 93 25.27 29.24 11.62
CA LYS A 93 25.63 30.20 12.68
C LYS A 93 27.14 30.40 12.77
N ILE A 94 27.92 29.32 12.74
CA ILE A 94 29.40 29.39 12.81
C ILE A 94 29.95 30.13 11.58
N VAL A 95 29.45 29.81 10.39
CA VAL A 95 29.86 30.47 9.13
C VAL A 95 29.52 31.96 9.16
N HIS A 96 28.33 32.33 9.64
CA HIS A 96 27.95 33.73 9.78
C HIS A 96 28.87 34.49 10.76
N TRP A 97 29.27 33.86 11.87
CA TRP A 97 30.25 34.43 12.80
C TRP A 97 31.64 34.59 12.15
N GLN A 98 32.09 33.58 11.38
CA GLN A 98 33.36 33.65 10.66
C GLN A 98 33.39 34.81 9.67
N PHE A 99 32.33 34.98 8.86
CA PHE A 99 32.22 36.11 7.94
C PHE A 99 32.20 37.46 8.67
N GLY A 100 31.53 37.54 9.83
CA GLY A 100 31.53 38.75 10.66
C GLY A 100 32.93 39.14 11.14
N ILE A 101 33.72 38.18 11.61
CA ILE A 101 35.10 38.41 12.05
C ILE A 101 35.97 38.86 10.87
N ILE A 102 35.89 38.16 9.73
CA ILE A 102 36.67 38.49 8.52
C ILE A 102 36.33 39.91 8.05
N PHE A 103 35.05 40.29 8.04
CA PHE A 103 34.62 41.62 7.65
C PHE A 103 35.19 42.71 8.57
N ILE A 104 35.19 42.49 9.89
CA ILE A 104 35.79 43.41 10.86
C ILE A 104 37.31 43.51 10.63
N CYS A 105 38.00 42.39 10.44
CA CYS A 105 39.44 42.35 10.18
C CYS A 105 39.86 43.10 8.92
N ILE A 106 39.02 43.14 7.88
CA ILE A 106 39.33 43.84 6.62
C ILE A 106 38.89 45.31 6.69
N SER A 107 37.74 45.60 7.29
CA SER A 107 37.19 46.95 7.35
C SER A 107 38.04 47.88 8.23
N VAL A 108 38.52 47.43 9.40
CA VAL A 108 39.32 48.29 10.31
C VAL A 108 40.61 48.82 9.66
N PRO A 109 41.47 47.99 9.04
CA PRO A 109 42.63 48.48 8.30
C PRO A 109 42.27 49.37 7.10
N SER A 110 41.22 49.02 6.36
CA SER A 110 40.78 49.80 5.20
C SER A 110 40.30 51.19 5.60
N ILE A 111 39.55 51.29 6.70
CA ILE A 111 39.08 52.54 7.28
C ILE A 111 40.27 53.36 7.78
N LYS A 112 41.21 52.74 8.51
CA LYS A 112 42.42 53.43 8.99
C LYS A 112 43.25 53.99 7.83
N LEU A 113 43.49 53.18 6.79
CA LEU A 113 44.22 53.60 5.60
C LEU A 113 43.49 54.73 4.87
N GLY A 114 42.16 54.66 4.77
CA GLY A 114 41.32 55.72 4.20
C GLY A 114 41.38 57.02 5.00
N TYR A 115 41.32 56.95 6.34
CA TYR A 115 41.50 58.11 7.22
C TYR A 115 42.89 58.72 7.09
N ASP A 116 43.93 57.90 7.08
CA ASP A 116 45.32 58.38 6.92
C ASP A 116 45.49 59.07 5.54
N PHE A 117 44.88 58.53 4.49
CA PHE A 117 44.88 59.12 3.15
C PHE A 117 44.10 60.44 3.09
N LEU A 118 42.88 60.48 3.65
CA LEU A 118 42.06 61.69 3.73
C LEU A 118 42.74 62.77 4.56
N ASN A 119 43.29 62.43 5.73
CA ASN A 119 44.00 63.36 6.59
C ASN A 119 45.20 63.98 5.87
N ARG A 120 45.98 63.16 5.15
CA ARG A 120 47.11 63.65 4.34
C ARG A 120 46.67 64.50 3.14
N ALA A 121 45.49 64.24 2.56
CA ALA A 121 44.97 64.99 1.43
C ALA A 121 44.25 66.30 1.82
N LEU A 122 43.59 66.35 2.98
CA LEU A 122 42.79 67.50 3.46
C LEU A 122 43.55 68.43 4.39
N LEU A 123 44.46 67.90 5.23
CA LEU A 123 45.27 68.68 6.17
C LEU A 123 46.73 68.85 5.70
N GLY A 124 46.99 68.61 4.40
CA GLY A 124 48.29 68.85 3.79
C GLY A 124 48.72 70.32 3.86
N GLU A 125 49.45 70.66 4.93
CA GLU A 125 50.79 71.22 4.79
C GLU A 125 51.76 70.13 4.28
#